data_AF-A0A2W4NNG8-F1
#
_entry.id   AF-A0A2W4NNG8-F1
#
_cell.length_a   1.000
_cell.length_b   1.000
_cell.length_c   1.000
_cell.angle_alpha   90.00
_cell.angle_beta   90.00
_cell.angle_gamma   90.00
#
_symmetry.space_group_name_H-M   'P 1'
#
loop_
_entity.id
_entity.type
_entity.pdbx_description
1 polymer ?
#
loop_
_entity_poly.entity_id
_entity_poly.type
_entity_poly.pdbx_seq_one_letter_code
_entity_poly.pdbx_strand_id
1 'polypeptide(L)'
;MTGRDVLRYAVWGLVAFTANANRRHYRMTTTWLPHLTANSISLLLPDALRLLLRRPHPRNPVEAIVMRMARDNPHYVLYVTPLAAGYILSHPRFNIYKGEWAELRWMGFGLDSIPHTATAMAFTALVHDSLRVVSNVDTSPGLLGRLIDWAAKRSGLVSFILLALVTLVWEYGEYRVHKRELALRGDITLINMQWSVEDTRKDVISNLIGWVLGLLLHRVERRLKLATVPE
;
A
#
# COMPACT_ATOMS: atom_id res chain seq x y z
N MET A 1 21.51 3.65 11.69
CA MET A 1 20.19 2.99 11.58
C MET A 1 19.22 3.74 12.50
N THR A 2 18.16 4.33 11.96
CA THR A 2 17.18 5.08 12.77
C THR A 2 16.16 4.13 13.40
N GLY A 3 15.41 4.55 14.43
CA GLY A 3 14.34 3.73 15.01
C GLY A 3 13.25 3.32 13.99
N ARG A 4 13.07 4.11 12.92
CA ARG A 4 12.12 3.81 11.85
C ARG A 4 12.68 2.83 10.82
N ASP A 5 14.00 2.78 10.63
CA ASP A 5 14.64 1.69 9.88
C ASP A 5 14.47 0.36 10.63
N VAL A 6 14.60 0.37 11.96
CA VAL A 6 14.34 -0.83 12.78
C VAL A 6 12.91 -1.32 12.60
N LEU A 7 11.92 -0.43 12.64
CA LEU A 7 10.52 -0.80 12.39
C LEU A 7 10.33 -1.41 10.99
N ARG A 8 10.92 -0.80 9.96
CA ARG A 8 10.82 -1.29 8.58
C ARG A 8 11.43 -2.69 8.42
N TYR A 9 12.58 -2.95 9.03
CA TYR A 9 13.18 -4.28 9.04
C TYR A 9 12.41 -5.28 9.89
N ALA A 10 11.80 -4.86 11.00
CA ALA A 10 10.91 -5.71 11.80
C ALA A 10 9.67 -6.13 10.99
N VAL A 11 9.01 -5.19 10.31
CA VAL A 11 7.88 -5.47 9.41
C VAL A 11 8.31 -6.40 8.28
N TRP A 12 9.47 -6.17 7.66
CA TRP A 12 10.02 -7.06 6.65
C TRP A 12 10.31 -8.47 7.19
N GLY A 13 10.85 -8.58 8.40
CA GLY A 13 11.07 -9.85 9.09
C GLY A 13 9.77 -10.61 9.32
N LEU A 14 8.70 -9.92 9.71
CA LEU A 14 7.35 -10.52 9.85
C LEU A 14 6.81 -11.01 8.50
N VAL A 15 6.97 -10.24 7.42
CA VAL A 15 6.62 -10.67 6.06
C VAL A 15 7.39 -11.95 5.67
N ALA A 16 8.71 -11.97 5.89
CA ALA A 16 9.54 -13.13 5.57
C ALA A 16 9.17 -14.36 6.39
N PHE A 17 8.86 -14.17 7.68
CA PHE A 17 8.36 -15.22 8.56
C PHE A 17 7.02 -15.78 8.06
N THR A 18 6.06 -14.91 7.76
CA THR A 18 4.75 -15.30 7.23
C THR A 18 4.87 -15.96 5.85
N ALA A 19 5.77 -15.50 4.99
CA ALA A 19 6.05 -16.13 3.70
C ALA A 19 6.59 -17.55 3.84
N ASN A 20 7.55 -17.77 4.74
CA ASN A 20 8.08 -19.11 4.99
C ASN A 20 7.02 -20.02 5.62
N ALA A 21 6.16 -19.51 6.51
CA ALA A 21 5.04 -20.26 7.07
C ALA A 21 4.02 -20.68 5.99
N ASN A 22 3.59 -19.72 5.16
CA ASN A 22 2.69 -19.96 4.02
C ASN A 22 3.28 -20.99 3.04
N ARG A 23 4.58 -20.87 2.70
CA ARG A 23 5.28 -21.82 1.83
C ARG A 23 5.22 -23.25 2.39
N ARG A 24 5.49 -23.42 3.69
CA ARG A 24 5.50 -24.74 4.34
C ARG A 24 4.11 -25.34 4.48
N HIS A 25 3.12 -24.52 4.82
CA HIS A 25 1.75 -24.96 5.07
C HIS A 25 0.99 -25.25 3.76
N TYR A 26 0.93 -24.29 2.83
CA TYR A 26 0.13 -24.43 1.60
C TYR A 26 0.89 -25.09 0.46
N ARG A 27 2.24 -25.09 0.48
CA ARG A 27 3.10 -25.63 -0.60
C ARG A 27 2.73 -25.08 -1.98
N MET A 28 2.41 -23.79 -2.03
CA MET A 28 1.99 -23.06 -3.23
C MET A 28 2.89 -21.87 -3.43
N THR A 29 3.51 -21.71 -4.61
CA THR A 29 4.35 -20.54 -4.89
C THR A 29 3.55 -19.24 -4.86
N THR A 30 2.31 -19.29 -5.34
CA THR A 30 1.38 -18.16 -5.45
C THR A 30 0.97 -17.56 -4.11
N THR A 31 1.13 -18.28 -2.99
CA THR A 31 0.70 -17.82 -1.66
C THR A 31 1.77 -17.09 -0.87
N TRP A 32 3.02 -17.07 -1.37
CA TRP A 32 4.12 -16.41 -0.67
C TRP A 32 5.07 -15.65 -1.57
N LEU A 33 5.40 -16.15 -2.76
CA LEU A 33 6.43 -15.51 -3.58
C LEU A 33 6.02 -14.12 -4.07
N PRO A 34 4.81 -13.90 -4.60
CA PRO A 34 4.38 -12.55 -5.02
C PRO A 34 4.37 -11.58 -3.84
N HIS A 35 3.82 -11.99 -2.69
CA HIS A 35 3.73 -11.15 -1.50
C HIS A 35 5.10 -10.84 -0.89
N LEU A 36 5.98 -11.83 -0.76
CA LEU A 36 7.35 -11.62 -0.28
C LEU A 36 8.11 -10.67 -1.21
N THR A 37 7.95 -10.83 -2.53
CA THR A 37 8.63 -10.00 -3.52
C THR A 37 8.13 -8.56 -3.47
N ALA A 38 6.81 -8.35 -3.57
CA ALA A 38 6.22 -7.01 -3.55
C ALA A 38 6.51 -6.28 -2.23
N ASN A 39 6.35 -6.96 -1.09
CA ASN A 39 6.66 -6.36 0.21
C ASN A 39 8.16 -6.11 0.39
N SER A 40 9.05 -6.98 -0.11
CA SER A 40 10.50 -6.72 -0.05
C SER A 40 10.89 -5.52 -0.89
N ILE A 41 10.34 -5.40 -2.10
CA ILE A 41 10.58 -4.21 -2.95
C ILE A 41 10.11 -2.95 -2.22
N SER A 42 8.87 -2.92 -1.74
CA SER A 42 8.33 -1.75 -1.04
C SER A 42 9.09 -1.44 0.24
N LEU A 43 9.30 -2.41 1.13
CA LEU A 43 9.94 -2.19 2.42
C LEU A 43 11.44 -1.90 2.29
N LEU A 44 12.14 -2.39 1.27
CA LEU A 44 13.59 -2.15 1.10
C LEU A 44 13.91 -1.04 0.10
N LEU A 45 12.88 -0.45 -0.54
CA LEU A 45 13.04 0.63 -1.51
C LEU A 45 13.93 1.79 -1.01
N PRO A 46 13.79 2.29 0.24
CA PRO A 46 14.64 3.38 0.72
C PRO A 46 16.13 3.04 0.68
N ASP A 47 16.51 1.82 1.05
CA ASP A 47 17.92 1.39 1.05
C ASP A 47 18.44 1.23 -0.37
N ALA A 48 17.66 0.59 -1.24
CA ALA A 48 18.00 0.48 -2.65
C ALA A 48 18.20 1.86 -3.29
N LEU A 49 17.32 2.83 -3.00
CA LEU A 49 17.45 4.20 -3.48
C LEU A 49 18.66 4.93 -2.89
N ARG A 50 19.03 4.71 -1.63
CA ARG A 50 20.26 5.29 -1.05
C ARG A 50 21.52 4.75 -1.73
N LEU A 51 21.50 3.48 -2.14
CA LEU A 51 22.61 2.86 -2.86
C LEU A 51 22.71 3.34 -4.31
N LEU A 52 21.58 3.47 -5.00
CA LEU A 52 21.49 3.84 -6.42
C LEU A 52 21.59 5.36 -6.64
N LEU A 53 20.98 6.16 -5.76
CA LEU A 53 20.97 7.61 -5.82
C LEU A 53 21.84 8.16 -4.69
N ARG A 54 23.17 8.03 -4.80
CA ARG A 54 24.12 8.50 -3.76
C ARG A 54 24.25 10.02 -3.69
N ARG A 55 23.81 10.73 -4.73
CA ARG A 55 23.93 12.18 -4.82
C ARG A 55 23.02 12.89 -3.80
N PRO A 56 23.42 14.06 -3.28
CA PRO A 56 22.61 14.80 -2.33
C PRO A 56 21.42 15.54 -2.97
N HIS A 57 21.52 15.91 -4.25
CA HIS A 57 20.52 16.76 -4.93
C HIS A 57 19.87 16.06 -6.13
N PRO A 58 18.56 16.22 -6.34
CA PRO A 58 17.84 15.64 -7.48
C PRO A 58 18.17 16.38 -8.78
N ARG A 59 18.11 15.69 -9.94
CA ARG A 59 18.34 16.30 -11.26
C ARG A 59 17.07 16.78 -11.96
N ASN A 60 15.92 16.25 -11.56
CA ASN A 60 14.63 16.55 -12.15
C ASN A 60 13.51 16.36 -11.10
N PRO A 61 12.28 16.85 -11.37
CA PRO A 61 11.18 16.77 -10.42
C PRO A 61 10.84 15.33 -10.00
N VAL A 62 10.95 14.36 -10.91
CA VAL A 62 10.68 12.94 -10.60
C VAL A 62 11.70 12.40 -9.59
N GLU A 63 12.99 12.67 -9.81
CA GLU A 63 14.05 12.29 -8.87
C GLU A 63 13.86 12.98 -7.52
N ALA A 64 13.38 14.22 -7.50
CA ALA A 64 13.09 14.93 -6.26
C ALA A 64 11.96 14.28 -5.45
N ILE A 65 10.89 13.80 -6.12
CA ILE A 65 9.81 13.03 -5.47
C ILE A 65 10.37 11.74 -4.90
N VAL A 66 11.10 10.96 -5.71
CA VAL A 66 11.65 9.66 -5.28
C VAL A 66 12.59 9.83 -4.08
N MET A 67 13.46 10.85 -4.11
CA MET A 67 14.35 11.15 -3.00
C MET A 67 13.56 11.57 -1.76
N ARG A 68 12.64 12.54 -1.87
CA ARG A 68 11.93 13.09 -0.70
C ARG A 68 10.86 12.18 -0.12
N MET A 69 10.17 11.40 -0.95
CA MET A 69 9.04 10.57 -0.51
C MET A 69 9.43 9.15 -0.18
N ALA A 70 10.48 8.59 -0.80
CA ALA A 70 10.92 7.21 -0.56
C ALA A 70 12.31 7.11 0.07
N ARG A 71 13.34 7.76 -0.49
CA ARG A 71 14.73 7.61 -0.01
C ARG A 71 14.95 8.23 1.38
N ASP A 72 14.52 9.48 1.52
CA ASP A 72 14.86 10.37 2.64
C ASP A 72 13.66 10.63 3.55
N ASN A 73 12.48 10.07 3.24
CA ASN A 73 11.28 10.25 4.05
C ASN A 73 11.40 9.42 5.35
N PRO A 74 11.56 10.06 6.52
CA PRO A 74 11.64 9.30 7.75
C PRO A 74 10.31 8.59 8.04
N HIS A 75 9.17 9.05 7.51
CA HIS A 75 7.87 8.43 7.71
C HIS A 75 7.52 7.37 6.68
N TYR A 76 8.42 7.02 5.75
CA TYR A 76 8.13 6.10 4.64
C TYR A 76 7.48 4.79 5.09
N VAL A 77 7.99 4.21 6.19
CA VAL A 77 7.48 2.95 6.76
C VAL A 77 5.99 2.99 7.09
N LEU A 78 5.44 4.16 7.45
CA LEU A 78 4.02 4.31 7.77
C LEU A 78 3.13 4.19 6.53
N TYR A 79 3.64 4.52 5.34
CA TYR A 79 2.88 4.38 4.09
C TYR A 79 2.83 2.93 3.62
N VAL A 80 3.87 2.14 3.89
CA VAL A 80 4.00 0.76 3.35
C VAL A 80 3.64 -0.34 4.36
N THR A 81 3.62 -0.06 5.66
CA THR A 81 3.26 -1.05 6.68
C THR A 81 1.82 -1.58 6.53
N PRO A 82 0.80 -0.76 6.23
CA PRO A 82 -0.55 -1.26 6.02
C PRO A 82 -0.66 -2.31 4.90
N LEU A 83 0.08 -2.11 3.81
CA LEU A 83 0.18 -3.08 2.71
C LEU A 83 0.75 -4.43 3.19
N ALA A 84 1.79 -4.38 4.02
CA ALA A 84 2.39 -5.58 4.60
C ALA A 84 1.48 -6.26 5.62
N ALA A 85 0.68 -5.50 6.36
CA ALA A 85 -0.19 -6.01 7.42
C ALA A 85 -1.19 -7.04 6.91
N GLY A 86 -1.82 -6.79 5.76
CA GLY A 86 -2.75 -7.76 5.15
C GLY A 86 -2.08 -9.11 4.91
N TYR A 87 -0.85 -9.11 4.39
CA TYR A 87 -0.11 -10.35 4.21
C TYR A 87 0.36 -10.98 5.52
N ILE A 88 0.85 -10.19 6.49
CA ILE A 88 1.28 -10.72 7.79
C ILE A 88 0.12 -11.44 8.50
N LEU A 89 -1.08 -10.88 8.41
CA LEU A 89 -2.31 -11.44 8.97
C LEU A 89 -2.86 -12.64 8.19
N SER A 90 -2.28 -12.99 7.04
CA SER A 90 -2.57 -14.24 6.31
C SER A 90 -1.79 -15.46 6.85
N HIS A 91 -1.10 -15.34 7.98
CA HIS A 91 -0.31 -16.42 8.55
C HIS A 91 -1.19 -17.66 8.85
N PRO A 92 -0.76 -18.89 8.53
CA PRO A 92 -1.57 -20.11 8.68
C PRO A 92 -2.14 -20.41 10.09
N ARG A 93 -1.66 -19.71 11.13
CA ARG A 93 -2.14 -19.86 12.52
C ARG A 93 -3.27 -18.90 12.90
N PHE A 94 -3.42 -17.78 12.20
CA PHE A 94 -4.35 -16.70 12.52
C PHE A 94 -4.82 -16.00 11.24
N ASN A 95 -5.19 -16.80 10.24
CA ASN A 95 -5.42 -16.33 8.89
C ASN A 95 -6.74 -15.53 8.80
N ILE A 96 -6.67 -14.23 8.48
CA ILE A 96 -7.86 -13.39 8.30
C ILE A 96 -8.75 -13.81 7.12
N TYR A 97 -8.26 -14.67 6.24
CA TYR A 97 -8.99 -15.23 5.10
C TYR A 97 -9.49 -16.67 5.33
N LYS A 98 -9.00 -17.38 6.37
CA LYS A 98 -9.38 -18.77 6.66
C LYS A 98 -9.46 -19.12 8.15
N GLY A 99 -10.41 -19.96 8.51
CA GLY A 99 -10.60 -20.45 9.88
C GLY A 99 -11.31 -19.42 10.77
N GLU A 100 -11.19 -19.57 12.08
CA GLU A 100 -11.95 -18.79 13.07
C GLU A 100 -11.82 -17.26 12.88
N TRP A 101 -10.64 -16.78 12.48
CA TRP A 101 -10.40 -15.35 12.28
C TRP A 101 -11.14 -14.78 11.08
N ALA A 102 -11.40 -15.58 10.05
CA ALA A 102 -12.17 -15.16 8.88
C ALA A 102 -13.69 -15.12 9.14
N GLU A 103 -14.13 -15.79 10.21
CA GLU A 103 -15.52 -15.76 10.66
C GLU A 103 -15.83 -14.53 11.50
N LEU A 104 -14.81 -13.88 12.06
CA LEU A 104 -14.95 -12.63 12.81
C LEU A 104 -15.37 -11.51 11.86
N ARG A 105 -16.61 -11.05 12.03
CA ARG A 105 -17.21 -9.99 11.22
C ARG A 105 -17.80 -8.89 12.08
N TRP A 106 -17.63 -7.66 11.62
CA TRP A 106 -18.27 -6.49 12.20
C TRP A 106 -19.03 -5.74 11.10
N MET A 107 -20.35 -5.57 11.26
CA MET A 107 -21.23 -4.97 10.26
C MET A 107 -21.11 -5.58 8.84
N GLY A 108 -20.80 -6.88 8.75
CA GLY A 108 -20.65 -7.60 7.48
C GLY A 108 -19.23 -7.56 6.87
N PHE A 109 -18.32 -6.77 7.44
CA PHE A 109 -16.91 -6.69 7.05
C PHE A 109 -16.05 -7.63 7.91
N GLY A 110 -15.11 -8.34 7.29
CA GLY A 110 -14.17 -9.22 7.97
C GLY A 110 -12.96 -8.46 8.52
N LEU A 111 -12.04 -9.18 9.16
CA LEU A 111 -10.78 -8.61 9.66
C LEU A 111 -9.84 -8.14 8.53
N ASP A 112 -10.00 -8.68 7.33
CA ASP A 112 -9.33 -8.29 6.08
C ASP A 112 -9.70 -6.87 5.62
N SER A 113 -10.91 -6.41 5.91
CA SER A 113 -11.36 -5.05 5.57
C SER A 113 -10.50 -3.96 6.25
N ILE A 114 -9.84 -4.29 7.37
CA ILE A 114 -8.94 -3.38 8.11
C ILE A 114 -7.67 -3.07 7.29
N PRO A 115 -6.84 -4.06 6.87
CA PRO A 115 -5.67 -3.78 6.04
C PRO A 115 -6.02 -3.18 4.68
N HIS A 116 -7.16 -3.51 4.06
CA HIS A 116 -7.63 -2.83 2.84
C HIS A 116 -7.86 -1.32 3.09
N THR A 117 -8.66 -0.99 4.11
CA THR A 117 -8.95 0.39 4.50
C THR A 117 -7.66 1.16 4.84
N ALA A 118 -6.79 0.57 5.66
CA ALA A 118 -5.55 1.21 6.09
C ALA A 118 -4.58 1.41 4.92
N THR A 119 -4.50 0.45 3.98
CA THR A 119 -3.67 0.57 2.77
C THR A 119 -4.17 1.67 1.86
N ALA A 120 -5.47 1.74 1.60
CA ALA A 120 -6.06 2.80 0.78
C ALA A 120 -5.88 4.20 1.41
N MET A 121 -6.02 4.31 2.73
CA MET A 121 -5.75 5.54 3.47
C MET A 121 -4.28 5.98 3.33
N ALA A 122 -3.34 5.07 3.58
CA ALA A 122 -1.91 5.33 3.46
C ALA A 122 -1.49 5.67 2.03
N PHE A 123 -2.02 4.94 1.04
CA PHE A 123 -1.79 5.21 -0.38
C PHE A 123 -2.29 6.60 -0.78
N THR A 124 -3.50 6.96 -0.32
CA THR A 124 -4.08 8.29 -0.57
C THR A 124 -3.18 9.39 0.02
N ALA A 125 -2.73 9.23 1.26
CA ALA A 125 -1.80 10.17 1.89
C ALA A 125 -0.48 10.27 1.11
N LEU A 126 0.10 9.13 0.69
CA LEU A 126 1.33 9.09 -0.10
C LEU A 126 1.21 9.86 -1.42
N VAL A 127 0.10 9.67 -2.15
CA VAL A 127 -0.15 10.40 -3.41
C VAL A 127 -0.26 11.90 -3.16
N HIS A 128 -1.02 12.31 -2.14
CA HIS A 128 -1.16 13.73 -1.77
C HIS A 128 0.17 14.37 -1.42
N ASP A 129 0.98 13.72 -0.58
CA ASP A 129 2.28 14.23 -0.19
C ASP A 129 3.27 14.26 -1.35
N SER A 130 3.22 13.26 -2.24
CA SER A 130 4.05 13.25 -3.46
C SER A 130 3.70 14.40 -4.39
N LEU A 131 2.40 14.67 -4.60
CA LEU A 131 1.92 15.79 -5.41
C LEU A 131 2.32 17.15 -4.81
N ARG A 132 2.28 17.28 -3.49
CA ARG A 132 2.74 18.48 -2.78
C ARG A 132 4.25 18.68 -2.88
N VAL A 133 5.02 17.59 -2.83
CA VAL A 133 6.47 17.66 -3.02
C VAL A 133 6.81 18.15 -4.42
N VAL A 134 6.18 17.58 -5.45
CA VAL A 134 6.50 17.95 -6.83
C VAL A 134 6.05 19.37 -7.17
N SER A 135 4.90 19.84 -6.65
CA SER A 135 4.46 21.22 -6.85
C SER A 135 5.42 22.26 -6.25
N ASN A 136 6.19 21.86 -5.23
CA ASN A 136 7.19 22.73 -4.60
C ASN A 136 8.57 22.67 -5.29
N VAL A 137 8.78 21.70 -6.20
CA VAL A 137 10.07 21.50 -6.89
C VAL A 137 9.99 21.94 -8.35
N ASP A 138 8.87 21.71 -9.02
CA ASP A 138 8.70 22.12 -10.42
C ASP A 138 7.96 23.45 -10.52
N THR A 139 8.70 24.52 -10.81
CA THR A 139 8.15 25.86 -11.07
C THR A 139 8.04 26.15 -12.58
N SER A 140 8.23 25.14 -13.43
CA SER A 140 8.32 25.37 -14.88
C SER A 140 6.96 25.69 -15.50
N PRO A 141 6.80 26.76 -16.28
CA PRO A 141 5.51 27.14 -16.90
C PRO A 141 5.09 26.24 -18.08
N GLY A 142 5.86 25.19 -18.38
CA GLY A 142 5.61 24.25 -19.48
C GLY A 142 4.44 23.29 -19.24
N LEU A 143 4.18 22.40 -20.21
CA LEU A 143 3.07 21.43 -20.16
C LEU A 143 3.14 20.55 -18.90
N LEU A 144 4.34 20.10 -18.52
CA LEU A 144 4.55 19.26 -17.34
C LEU A 144 4.19 19.99 -16.04
N GLY A 145 4.63 21.24 -15.87
CA GLY A 145 4.28 22.04 -14.70
C GLY A 145 2.79 22.33 -14.61
N ARG A 146 2.11 22.59 -15.75
CA ARG A 146 0.64 22.72 -15.78
C ARG A 146 -0.07 21.42 -15.37
N LEU A 147 0.43 20.27 -15.81
CA LEU A 147 -0.12 18.97 -15.42
C LEU A 147 0.07 18.70 -13.92
N ILE A 148 1.26 19.02 -13.39
CA ILE A 148 1.58 18.88 -11.96
C ILE A 148 0.69 19.79 -11.11
N ASP A 149 0.54 21.07 -11.49
CA ASP A 149 -0.32 22.02 -10.77
C ASP A 149 -1.80 21.56 -10.80
N TRP A 150 -2.28 21.12 -11.96
CA TRP A 150 -3.62 20.53 -12.09
C TRP A 150 -3.79 19.31 -11.17
N ALA A 151 -2.80 18.40 -11.17
CA ALA A 151 -2.83 17.19 -10.36
C ALA A 151 -2.80 17.51 -8.86
N ALA A 152 -1.98 18.47 -8.43
CA ALA A 152 -1.90 18.92 -7.04
C ALA A 152 -3.23 19.52 -6.57
N LYS A 153 -3.83 20.41 -7.39
CA LYS A 153 -5.16 21.01 -7.13
C LYS A 153 -6.27 19.96 -7.07
N ARG A 154 -6.13 18.87 -7.82
CA ARG A 154 -7.08 17.75 -7.87
C ARG A 154 -6.55 16.47 -7.22
N SER A 155 -5.69 16.61 -6.22
CA SER A 155 -4.98 15.49 -5.58
C SER A 155 -5.92 14.38 -5.09
N GLY A 156 -7.12 14.73 -4.63
CA GLY A 156 -8.13 13.75 -4.22
C GLY A 156 -8.71 12.92 -5.38
N LEU A 157 -8.89 13.53 -6.55
CA LEU A 157 -9.31 12.81 -7.76
C LEU A 157 -8.16 11.95 -8.31
N VAL A 158 -6.93 12.47 -8.28
CA VAL A 158 -5.75 11.72 -8.74
C VAL A 158 -5.52 10.50 -7.85
N SER A 159 -5.58 10.65 -6.52
CA SER A 159 -5.46 9.52 -5.59
C SER A 159 -6.60 8.51 -5.77
N PHE A 160 -7.83 8.96 -6.03
CA PHE A 160 -8.96 8.08 -6.35
C PHE A 160 -8.70 7.25 -7.61
N ILE A 161 -8.31 7.89 -8.72
CA ILE A 161 -8.06 7.21 -9.99
C ILE A 161 -6.92 6.19 -9.82
N LEU A 162 -5.82 6.59 -9.17
CA LEU A 162 -4.69 5.69 -8.94
C LEU A 162 -5.09 4.51 -8.03
N LEU A 163 -5.87 4.75 -6.98
CA LEU A 163 -6.35 3.69 -6.09
C LEU A 163 -7.30 2.73 -6.82
N ALA A 164 -8.18 3.25 -7.68
CA ALA A 164 -9.08 2.43 -8.50
C ALA A 164 -8.28 1.53 -9.46
N LEU A 165 -7.21 2.06 -10.09
CA LEU A 165 -6.33 1.27 -10.95
C LEU A 165 -5.56 0.19 -10.16
N VAL A 166 -5.02 0.53 -8.99
CA VAL A 166 -4.32 -0.44 -8.13
C VAL A 166 -5.27 -1.52 -7.64
N THR A 167 -6.46 -1.15 -7.17
CA THR A 167 -7.52 -2.09 -6.79
C THR A 167 -7.85 -3.03 -7.94
N LEU A 168 -8.09 -2.49 -9.15
CA LEU A 168 -8.39 -3.29 -10.33
C LEU A 168 -7.29 -4.33 -10.63
N VAL A 169 -6.02 -3.90 -10.60
CA VAL A 169 -4.88 -4.81 -10.85
C VAL A 169 -4.78 -5.88 -9.78
N TRP A 170 -5.01 -5.52 -8.51
CA TRP A 170 -4.97 -6.44 -7.38
C TRP A 170 -6.07 -7.50 -7.49
N GLU A 171 -7.33 -7.08 -7.58
CA GLU A 171 -8.50 -7.97 -7.70
C GLU A 171 -8.41 -8.88 -8.93
N TYR A 172 -7.97 -8.33 -10.06
CA TYR A 172 -7.75 -9.13 -11.26
C TYR A 172 -6.64 -10.16 -11.05
N GLY A 173 -5.55 -9.77 -10.39
CA GLY A 173 -4.45 -10.67 -10.04
C GLY A 173 -4.93 -11.83 -9.17
N GLU A 174 -5.71 -11.54 -8.13
CA GLU A 174 -6.28 -12.55 -7.24
C GLU A 174 -7.22 -13.49 -7.98
N TYR A 175 -8.14 -12.97 -8.80
CA TYR A 175 -9.00 -13.77 -9.66
C TYR A 175 -8.19 -14.73 -10.55
N ARG A 176 -7.12 -14.24 -11.18
CA ARG A 176 -6.27 -15.04 -12.06
C ARG A 176 -5.52 -16.13 -11.29
N VAL A 177 -5.01 -15.83 -10.10
CA VAL A 177 -4.35 -16.82 -9.24
C VAL A 177 -5.36 -17.86 -8.76
N HIS A 178 -6.53 -17.43 -8.29
CA HIS A 178 -7.60 -18.32 -7.83
C HIS A 178 -8.01 -19.32 -8.91
N LYS A 179 -8.32 -18.84 -10.13
CA LYS A 179 -8.67 -19.68 -11.27
C LYS A 179 -7.56 -20.68 -11.63
N ARG A 180 -6.31 -20.23 -11.62
CA ARG A 180 -5.15 -21.08 -11.93
C ARG A 180 -4.99 -22.19 -10.89
N GLU A 181 -5.02 -21.85 -9.61
CA GLU A 181 -4.83 -22.84 -8.54
C GLU A 181 -6.00 -23.82 -8.44
N LEU A 182 -7.23 -23.36 -8.72
CA LEU A 182 -8.39 -24.25 -8.80
C LEU A 182 -8.27 -25.25 -9.94
N ALA A 183 -7.80 -24.81 -11.12
CA ALA A 183 -7.55 -25.72 -12.24
C ALA A 183 -6.46 -26.76 -11.95
N LEU A 184 -5.43 -26.39 -11.17
CA LEU A 184 -4.33 -27.30 -10.82
C LEU A 184 -4.67 -28.27 -9.70
N ARG A 185 -5.54 -27.89 -8.76
CA ARG A 185 -5.78 -28.63 -7.52
C ARG A 185 -7.13 -29.33 -7.48
N GLY A 186 -8.12 -28.83 -8.20
CA GLY A 186 -9.49 -29.35 -8.21
C GLY A 186 -10.29 -29.10 -6.92
N ASP A 187 -9.67 -28.57 -5.86
CA ASP A 187 -10.30 -28.34 -4.55
C ASP A 187 -9.98 -26.93 -4.03
N ILE A 188 -11.04 -26.16 -3.77
CA ILE A 188 -10.97 -24.78 -3.26
C ILE A 188 -10.42 -24.68 -1.84
N THR A 189 -10.59 -25.73 -1.02
CA THR A 189 -10.12 -25.74 0.38
C THR A 189 -8.59 -25.70 0.44
N LEU A 190 -7.93 -26.23 -0.59
CA LEU A 190 -6.48 -26.28 -0.74
C LEU A 190 -5.86 -24.96 -1.25
N ILE A 191 -6.67 -23.99 -1.66
CA ILE A 191 -6.21 -22.72 -2.24
C ILE A 191 -6.22 -21.64 -1.16
N ASN A 192 -5.07 -21.05 -0.82
CA ASN A 192 -5.02 -19.98 0.20
C ASN A 192 -5.76 -18.71 -0.25
N MET A 193 -5.49 -18.24 -1.47
CA MET A 193 -6.07 -17.02 -2.01
C MET A 193 -7.38 -17.35 -2.73
N GLN A 194 -8.49 -17.12 -2.04
CA GLN A 194 -9.83 -17.28 -2.58
C GLN A 194 -10.27 -15.95 -3.18
N TRP A 195 -11.10 -16.01 -4.20
CA TRP A 195 -11.65 -14.83 -4.83
C TRP A 195 -13.15 -15.04 -5.05
N SER A 196 -13.96 -14.04 -4.71
CA SER A 196 -15.38 -14.03 -5.03
C SER A 196 -15.86 -12.62 -5.29
N VAL A 197 -16.96 -12.48 -6.04
CA VAL A 197 -17.57 -11.18 -6.31
C VAL A 197 -17.99 -10.45 -5.03
N GLU A 198 -18.45 -11.20 -4.03
CA GLU A 198 -18.87 -10.64 -2.75
C GLU A 198 -17.68 -10.08 -1.97
N ASP A 199 -16.55 -10.78 -2.00
CA ASP A 199 -15.30 -10.38 -1.35
C ASP A 199 -14.72 -9.12 -1.99
N THR A 200 -14.55 -9.16 -3.32
CA THR A 200 -14.13 -7.99 -4.11
C THR A 200 -15.00 -6.77 -3.86
N ARG A 201 -16.32 -6.93 -3.71
CA ARG A 201 -17.22 -5.81 -3.40
C ARG A 201 -16.86 -5.19 -2.05
N LYS A 202 -16.57 -6.00 -1.03
CA LYS A 202 -16.18 -5.52 0.30
C LYS A 202 -14.80 -4.87 0.28
N ASP A 203 -13.87 -5.40 -0.48
CA ASP A 203 -12.53 -4.81 -0.64
C ASP A 203 -12.61 -3.46 -1.34
N VAL A 204 -13.41 -3.34 -2.39
CA VAL A 204 -13.70 -2.05 -3.04
C VAL A 204 -14.31 -1.06 -2.04
N ILE A 205 -15.31 -1.47 -1.24
CA ILE A 205 -15.92 -0.58 -0.24
C ILE A 205 -14.88 -0.17 0.83
N SER A 206 -14.07 -1.11 1.31
CA SER A 206 -13.01 -0.85 2.30
C SER A 206 -11.97 0.13 1.75
N ASN A 207 -11.57 -0.04 0.49
CA ASN A 207 -10.66 0.88 -0.19
C ASN A 207 -11.29 2.28 -0.35
N LEU A 208 -12.58 2.37 -0.67
CA LEU A 208 -13.31 3.65 -0.74
C LEU A 208 -13.35 4.35 0.63
N ILE A 209 -13.62 3.61 1.71
CA ILE A 209 -13.58 4.13 3.08
C ILE A 209 -12.17 4.66 3.39
N GLY A 210 -11.14 3.87 3.10
CA GLY A 210 -9.74 4.27 3.30
C GLY A 210 -9.37 5.54 2.54
N TRP A 211 -9.81 5.68 1.29
CA TRP A 211 -9.63 6.90 0.50
C TRP A 211 -10.29 8.12 1.14
N VAL A 212 -11.56 8.00 1.58
CA VAL A 212 -12.25 9.09 2.28
C VAL A 212 -11.52 9.49 3.55
N LEU A 213 -11.09 8.51 4.36
CA LEU A 213 -10.32 8.75 5.58
C LEU A 213 -8.99 9.47 5.28
N GLY A 214 -8.30 9.08 4.20
CA GLY A 214 -7.08 9.75 3.74
C GLY A 214 -7.32 11.21 3.36
N LEU A 215 -8.44 11.51 2.66
CA LEU A 215 -8.82 12.89 2.34
C LEU A 215 -9.13 13.72 3.59
N LEU A 216 -9.85 13.12 4.56
CA LEU A 216 -10.19 13.78 5.82
C LEU A 216 -8.94 14.10 6.64
N LEU A 217 -8.03 13.13 6.78
CA LEU A 217 -6.75 13.33 7.45
C LEU A 217 -5.99 14.52 6.85
N HIS A 218 -5.86 14.55 5.52
CA HIS A 218 -5.17 15.62 4.83
C HIS A 218 -5.86 16.99 4.99
N ARG A 219 -7.20 17.01 5.08
CA ARG A 219 -7.97 18.24 5.35
C ARG A 219 -7.73 18.75 6.78
N VAL A 220 -7.70 17.86 7.77
CA VAL A 220 -7.44 18.20 9.18
C VAL A 220 -6.02 18.73 9.34
N GLU A 221 -5.01 18.06 8.79
CA GLU A 221 -3.61 18.50 8.87
C GLU A 221 -3.40 19.90 8.26
N ARG A 222 -4.05 20.18 7.12
CA ARG A 222 -3.98 21.51 6.51
C ARG A 222 -4.58 22.59 7.42
N ARG A 223 -5.72 22.31 8.05
CA ARG A 223 -6.34 23.24 9.01
C ARG A 223 -5.46 23.52 10.21
N LEU A 224 -4.87 22.48 10.80
CA LEU A 224 -3.98 22.62 11.96
C LEU A 224 -2.71 23.42 11.63
N LYS A 225 -2.13 23.23 10.45
CA LYS A 225 -0.97 24.01 9.99
C LYS A 225 -1.30 25.47 9.77
N LEU A 226 -2.49 25.80 9.28
CA LEU A 226 -2.94 27.19 9.11
C LEU A 226 -3.23 27.87 10.46
N ALA A 227 -3.74 27.12 11.45
CA ALA A 227 -4.03 27.66 12.77
C ALA A 227 -2.78 27.90 13.65
N THR A 228 -1.61 27.43 13.23
CA THR A 228 -0.35 27.48 14.00
C THR A 228 0.68 28.46 13.44
N VAL A 229 0.35 29.22 12.40
CA VAL A 229 1.15 30.35 11.92
C VAL A 229 0.63 31.61 12.64
N PRO A 230 1.38 32.19 13.60
CA PRO A 230 1.01 33.48 14.17
C PRO A 230 1.16 34.57 13.10
N GLU A 231 0.20 35.50 13.06
CA GLU A 231 0.27 36.75 12.29
C GLU A 231 1.46 37.63 12.72
#